data_AF-A0A918N4E7-F1
#
_entry.id   AF-A0A918N4E7-F1
#
_cell.length_a   1.000
_cell.length_b   1.000
_cell.length_c   1.000
_cell.angle_alpha   90.00
_cell.angle_beta   90.00
_cell.angle_gamma   90.00
#
_symmetry.space_group_name_H-M   'P 1'
#
loop_
_entity.id
_entity.type
_entity.pdbx_description
1 polymer ?
#
loop_
_entity_poly.entity_id
_entity_poly.type
_entity_poly.pdbx_seq_one_letter_code
_entity_poly.pdbx_strand_id
1 'polypeptide(L)' 'MPIKDRDYNKAKALLEAAGSKSAEKSHPKHTGSKGSPDSHGRSLYNEAQQDFGGQPTAAQLEALRKASRFLGV' A
#
# COMPACT_ATOMS: atom_id res chain seq x y z
N MET A 1 -7.72 -0.21 13.75
CA MET A 1 -8.29 -1.56 13.47
C MET A 1 -7.31 -2.29 12.57
N PRO A 2 -7.22 -3.64 12.62
CA PRO A 2 -6.38 -4.37 11.67
C PRO A 2 -6.93 -4.25 10.25
N ILE A 3 -6.04 -4.06 9.28
CA ILE A 3 -6.35 -3.95 7.86
C ILE A 3 -6.65 -5.36 7.35
N LYS A 4 -7.71 -5.56 6.57
CA LYS A 4 -7.98 -6.90 6.02
C LYS A 4 -6.84 -7.29 5.07
N ASP A 5 -6.42 -8.56 5.08
CA ASP A 5 -5.36 -9.04 4.18
C ASP A 5 -5.67 -8.70 2.71
N ARG A 6 -6.95 -8.81 2.32
CA ARG A 6 -7.43 -8.44 0.99
C ARG A 6 -7.20 -6.97 0.66
N ASP A 7 -7.44 -6.08 1.60
CA ASP A 7 -7.31 -4.64 1.39
C ASP A 7 -5.83 -4.24 1.35
N TYR A 8 -4.99 -4.84 2.20
CA TYR A 8 -3.53 -4.70 2.12
C TYR A 8 -3.00 -5.15 0.76
N ASN A 9 -3.37 -6.35 0.31
CA ASN A 9 -2.88 -6.90 -0.95
C ASN A 9 -3.37 -6.09 -2.16
N LYS A 10 -4.59 -5.53 -2.12
CA LYS A 10 -5.08 -4.60 -3.14
C LYS A 10 -4.28 -3.30 -3.16
N ALA A 11 -4.03 -2.71 -2.00
CA ALA A 11 -3.21 -1.50 -1.90
C ALA A 11 -1.81 -1.75 -2.45
N LYS A 12 -1.18 -2.87 -2.08
CA LYS A 12 0.10 -3.30 -2.61
C LYS A 12 0.08 -3.37 -4.15
N ALA A 13 -0.89 -4.09 -4.72
CA ALA A 13 -1.00 -4.24 -6.18
C ALA A 13 -1.19 -2.91 -6.91
N LEU A 14 -1.95 -1.96 -6.34
CA LEU A 14 -2.14 -0.63 -6.92
C LEU A 14 -0.84 0.18 -6.93
N LEU A 15 -0.08 0.13 -5.83
CA LEU A 15 1.19 0.85 -5.71
C LEU A 15 2.27 0.22 -6.60
N GLU A 16 2.29 -1.12 -6.70
CA GLU A 16 3.16 -1.88 -7.60
C GLU A 16 2.87 -1.53 -9.07
N ALA A 17 1.59 -1.53 -9.48
CA ALA A 17 1.18 -1.14 -10.82
C ALA A 17 1.53 0.33 -11.16
N ALA A 18 1.59 1.20 -10.16
CA ALA A 18 2.04 2.58 -10.30
C ALA A 18 3.58 2.75 -10.28
N GLY A 19 4.33 1.64 -10.16
CA GLY A 19 5.79 1.60 -10.24
C GLY A 19 6.51 1.71 -8.90
N SER A 20 5.84 1.45 -7.77
CA SER A 20 6.50 1.48 -6.46
C SER A 20 7.35 0.23 -6.24
N LYS A 21 8.67 0.40 -6.12
CA LYS A 21 9.60 -0.70 -5.84
C LYS A 21 9.43 -1.26 -4.43
N SER A 22 9.11 -0.41 -3.46
CA SER A 22 8.83 -0.84 -2.09
C SER A 22 7.57 -1.70 -2.00
N ALA A 23 6.54 -1.37 -2.79
CA ALA A 23 5.34 -2.19 -2.90
C ALA A 23 5.67 -3.53 -3.56
N GLU A 24 6.45 -3.56 -4.64
CA GLU A 24 6.88 -4.79 -5.32
C GLU A 24 7.65 -5.73 -4.38
N LYS A 25 8.60 -5.19 -3.61
CA LYS A 25 9.38 -5.92 -2.60
C LYS A 25 8.55 -6.37 -1.40
N SER A 26 7.44 -5.69 -1.14
CA SER A 26 6.57 -6.05 -0.02
C SER A 26 5.88 -7.39 -0.23
N HIS A 27 5.94 -8.25 0.77
CA HIS A 27 5.25 -9.53 0.72
C HIS A 27 3.74 -9.35 0.87
N PRO A 28 2.92 -10.13 0.11
CA PRO A 28 1.50 -10.19 0.33
C PRO A 28 1.22 -10.71 1.75
N LYS A 29 0.15 -10.22 2.35
CA LYS A 29 -0.26 -10.63 3.69
C LYS A 29 -1.27 -11.75 3.60
N HIS A 30 -1.07 -12.75 4.45
CA HIS A 30 -1.92 -13.93 4.55
C HIS A 30 -2.04 -14.33 6.03
N THR A 31 -2.59 -13.43 6.85
CA THR A 31 -2.69 -13.60 8.31
C THR A 31 -3.84 -14.51 8.76
N GLY A 32 -4.45 -15.27 7.83
CA GLY A 32 -5.53 -16.19 8.15
C GLY A 32 -6.78 -15.48 8.68
N SER A 33 -7.13 -14.31 8.12
CA SER A 33 -8.28 -13.49 8.52
C SER A 33 -8.14 -12.73 9.84
N LYS A 34 -6.98 -12.79 10.51
CA LYS A 34 -6.71 -11.92 11.68
C LYS A 34 -6.49 -10.45 11.28
N GLY A 35 -6.18 -10.21 10.01
CA GLY A 35 -5.87 -8.91 9.46
C GLY A 35 -4.42 -8.52 9.70
N SER A 36 -3.90 -7.70 8.81
CA SER A 36 -2.59 -7.08 8.92
C SER A 36 -2.61 -5.93 9.93
N PRO A 37 -1.56 -5.74 10.73
CA PRO A 37 -1.47 -4.59 11.61
C PRO A 37 -1.52 -3.28 10.80
N ASP A 38 -2.17 -2.25 11.35
CA ASP A 38 -2.22 -0.88 10.78
C ASP A 38 -0.82 -0.36 10.41
N SER A 39 0.16 -0.67 11.27
CA SER A 39 1.57 -0.31 11.07
C SER A 39 2.14 -0.82 9.74
N HIS A 40 1.76 -2.02 9.30
CA HIS A 40 2.22 -2.52 8.00
C HIS A 40 1.62 -1.73 6.83
N GLY A 41 0.34 -1.33 6.92
CA GLY A 41 -0.29 -0.50 5.90
C GLY A 41 0.35 0.88 5.84
N ARG A 42 0.57 1.52 7.00
CA ARG A 42 1.31 2.79 7.08
C ARG A 42 2.73 2.67 6.53
N SER A 43 3.45 1.59 6.84
CA SER A 43 4.80 1.37 6.30
C SER A 43 4.74 1.28 4.77
N LEU A 44 3.89 0.42 4.22
CA LEU A 44 3.70 0.27 2.77
C LEU A 44 3.36 1.60 2.08
N TYR A 45 2.45 2.38 2.67
CA TYR A 45 2.06 3.69 2.14
C TYR A 45 3.22 4.70 2.17
N ASN A 46 3.91 4.82 3.31
CA ASN A 46 5.02 5.75 3.44
C ASN A 46 6.19 5.37 2.53
N GLU A 47 6.53 4.10 2.45
CA GLU A 47 7.59 3.60 1.58
C GLU A 47 7.25 3.81 0.11
N ALA A 48 6.00 3.60 -0.31
CA ALA A 48 5.58 3.89 -1.67
C ALA A 48 5.57 5.39 -1.99
N GLN A 49 5.17 6.23 -1.04
CA GLN A 49 5.23 7.68 -1.18
C GLN A 49 6.68 8.17 -1.32
N GLN A 50 7.62 7.57 -0.58
CA GLN A 50 9.05 7.85 -0.72
C GLN A 50 9.58 7.38 -2.09
N ASP A 51 9.14 6.22 -2.57
CA ASP A 51 9.56 5.67 -3.87
C ASP A 51 9.10 6.56 -5.04
N PHE A 52 7.91 7.15 -4.93
CA PHE A 52 7.41 8.12 -5.91
C PHE A 52 8.06 9.52 -5.79
N GLY A 53 8.78 9.78 -4.70
CA GLY A 53 9.50 11.04 -4.48
C GLY A 53 8.60 12.25 -4.22
N GLY A 54 9.17 13.45 -4.35
CA GLY A 54 8.49 14.72 -4.02
C GLY A 54 7.45 15.18 -5.05
N GLN A 55 7.47 14.65 -6.28
CA GLN A 55 6.50 14.95 -7.33
C GLN A 55 5.99 13.64 -7.98
N PRO A 56 5.07 12.92 -7.30
CA PRO A 56 4.37 11.79 -7.90
C PRO A 56 3.59 12.23 -9.14
N THR A 57 3.59 11.38 -10.16
CA THR A 57 2.74 11.54 -11.36
C THR A 57 1.25 11.43 -10.99
N ALA A 58 0.35 11.87 -11.88
CA ALA A 58 -1.09 11.76 -11.66
C ALA A 58 -1.54 10.30 -11.36
N ALA A 59 -0.93 9.32 -12.04
CA ALA A 59 -1.19 7.89 -11.81
C ALA A 59 -0.72 7.43 -10.43
N GLN A 60 0.47 7.87 -9.99
CA GLN A 60 1.02 7.54 -8.67
C GLN A 60 0.21 8.20 -7.54
N LEU A 61 -0.22 9.44 -7.72
CA LEU A 61 -1.14 10.14 -6.82
C LEU A 61 -2.48 9.42 -6.69
N GLU A 62 -3.04 8.95 -7.80
CA GLU A 62 -4.27 8.17 -7.78
C GLU A 62 -4.08 6.83 -7.06
N ALA A 63 -2.96 6.14 -7.31
CA ALA A 63 -2.63 4.89 -6.63
C ALA A 63 -2.46 5.09 -5.13
N LEU A 64 -1.77 6.14 -4.68
CA LEU A 64 -1.65 6.51 -3.28
C LEU A 64 -3.02 6.77 -2.64
N ARG A 65 -3.90 7.57 -3.27
CA ARG A 65 -5.26 7.81 -2.75
C ARG A 65 -6.10 6.54 -2.65
N LYS A 66 -6.02 5.67 -3.65
CA LYS A 66 -6.77 4.40 -3.63
C LYS A 66 -6.21 3.49 -2.53
N ALA A 67 -4.88 3.39 -2.43
CA ALA A 67 -4.20 2.61 -1.41
C ALA A 67 -4.53 3.11 0.00
N SER A 68 -4.50 4.42 0.26
CA SER A 68 -4.81 4.99 1.57
C SER A 68 -6.21 4.62 2.04
N ARG A 69 -7.18 4.62 1.12
CA ARG A 69 -8.57 4.22 1.38
C ARG A 69 -8.72 2.73 1.74
N PHE A 70 -7.88 1.85 1.18
CA PHE A 70 -7.86 0.43 1.55
C PHE A 70 -7.11 0.18 2.87
N LEU A 71 -6.05 0.95 3.13
CA LEU A 71 -5.21 0.81 4.31
C LEU A 71 -5.76 1.56 5.54
N GLY A 72 -6.69 2.50 5.34
CA GLY A 72 -7.28 3.30 6.42
C GLY A 72 -6.33 4.36 6.99
N VAL A 73 -5.41 4.86 6.15
CA VAL A 73 -4.37 5.84 6.52
C VAL A 73 -4.64 7.23 5.97
#